data_AF-A0A8X8AVE8-F1
#
_entry.id   AF-A0A8X8AVE8-F1
#
_cell.length_a   1.000
_cell.length_b   1.000
_cell.length_c   1.000
_cell.angle_alpha   90.00
_cell.angle_beta   90.00
_cell.angle_gamma   90.00
#
_symmetry.space_group_name_H-M   'P 1'
#
loop_
_entity.id
_entity.type
_entity.pdbx_description
1 polymer ?
#
loop_
_entity_poly.entity_id
_entity_poly.type
_entity_poly.pdbx_seq_one_letter_code
_entity_poly.pdbx_strand_id
1 'polypeptide(L)'
;MALDASKPSERTKNPISKPSKWKTNPCIQVVGGRIYDSSNSKCCHQCRQKMLDFVVSCKAMKKNKQWTLNYCHICLLNRYSERAEKVATLNDWHCPNCRGLCNCSFCRKEQGLNPKGILSHKAKASGLSSVSELLQVEG
;
A
#
# COMPACT_ATOMS: atom_id res chain seq x y z
N MET A 1 -36.54 -28.22 -67.94
CA MET A 1 -35.66 -29.35 -67.61
C MET A 1 -34.54 -28.80 -66.73
N ALA A 2 -34.53 -28.99 -65.40
CA ALA A 2 -34.21 -30.20 -64.66
C ALA A 2 -32.73 -30.63 -64.79
N LEU A 3 -32.00 -30.48 -63.66
CA LEU A 3 -30.96 -31.36 -63.07
C LEU A 3 -29.63 -31.54 -63.87
N ASP A 4 -28.43 -31.72 -63.30
CA ASP A 4 -27.99 -32.08 -61.95
C ASP A 4 -26.50 -31.71 -61.73
N ALA A 5 -26.00 -32.09 -60.57
CA ALA A 5 -24.89 -31.67 -59.72
C ALA A 5 -23.43 -31.84 -60.19
N SER A 6 -22.54 -31.14 -59.47
CA SER A 6 -21.47 -31.77 -58.66
C SER A 6 -21.04 -30.85 -57.49
N LYS A 7 -21.15 -31.38 -56.26
CA LYS A 7 -20.74 -30.85 -54.92
C LYS A 7 -19.23 -31.13 -54.66
N PRO A 8 -18.65 -30.94 -53.44
CA PRO A 8 -18.70 -29.87 -52.44
C PRO A 8 -17.27 -29.50 -51.89
N SER A 9 -17.13 -28.49 -51.03
CA SER A 9 -16.17 -28.58 -49.91
C SER A 9 -16.47 -27.52 -48.85
N GLU A 10 -16.71 -28.02 -47.65
CA GLU A 10 -17.01 -27.34 -46.40
C GLU A 10 -15.98 -26.26 -46.03
N ARG A 11 -16.46 -25.12 -45.51
CA ARG A 11 -15.64 -24.22 -44.70
C ARG A 11 -16.25 -24.13 -43.30
N THR A 12 -15.96 -25.14 -42.49
CA THR A 12 -16.14 -25.06 -41.05
C THR A 12 -14.81 -24.67 -40.42
N LYS A 13 -14.80 -23.62 -39.59
CA LYS A 13 -14.25 -23.60 -38.22
C LYS A 13 -14.08 -22.17 -37.69
N ASN A 14 -15.04 -21.81 -36.82
CA ASN A 14 -14.95 -21.18 -35.51
C ASN A 14 -14.11 -19.90 -35.23
N PRO A 15 -14.62 -19.04 -34.31
CA PRO A 15 -13.99 -17.78 -33.94
C PRO A 15 -12.81 -18.04 -33.00
N ILE A 16 -11.60 -17.66 -33.42
CA ILE A 16 -10.47 -17.55 -32.50
C ILE A 16 -10.64 -16.25 -31.71
N SER A 17 -11.20 -16.42 -30.52
CA SER A 17 -11.02 -15.53 -29.39
C SER A 17 -9.53 -15.19 -29.24
N LYS A 18 -9.21 -13.89 -29.23
CA LYS A 18 -7.86 -13.45 -28.85
C LYS A 18 -7.65 -13.89 -27.39
N PRO A 19 -6.67 -14.75 -27.07
CA PRO A 19 -6.37 -15.07 -25.69
C PRO A 19 -5.87 -13.80 -25.00
N SER A 20 -6.57 -13.41 -23.93
CA SER A 20 -6.15 -12.37 -23.01
C SER A 20 -4.75 -12.71 -22.51
N LYS A 21 -3.75 -11.88 -22.80
CA LYS A 21 -2.40 -12.04 -22.28
C LYS A 21 -2.39 -11.63 -20.80
N TRP A 22 -3.02 -12.42 -19.93
CA TRP A 22 -2.67 -12.44 -18.51
C TRP A 22 -1.36 -13.20 -18.44
N LYS A 23 -0.25 -12.50 -18.73
CA LYS A 23 1.07 -13.04 -18.47
C LYS A 23 1.20 -13.17 -16.96
N THR A 24 1.33 -14.43 -16.54
CA THR A 24 1.65 -14.93 -15.22
C THR A 24 2.40 -13.87 -14.40
N ASN A 25 1.72 -13.22 -13.46
CA ASN A 25 2.40 -12.33 -12.52
C ASN A 25 3.34 -13.22 -11.70
N PRO A 26 4.67 -13.05 -11.77
CA PRO A 26 5.51 -13.67 -10.77
C PRO A 26 5.04 -13.11 -9.43
N CYS A 27 4.65 -14.01 -8.51
CA CYS A 27 4.06 -13.66 -7.22
C CYS A 27 4.92 -12.65 -6.45
N ILE A 28 6.21 -12.59 -6.79
CA ILE A 28 7.27 -11.76 -6.21
C ILE A 28 7.87 -10.86 -7.30
N GLN A 29 7.87 -9.55 -7.09
CA GLN A 29 8.50 -8.56 -7.98
C GLN A 29 9.56 -7.75 -7.21
N VAL A 30 10.67 -7.39 -7.84
CA VAL A 30 11.69 -6.50 -7.24
C VAL A 30 11.76 -5.19 -8.02
N VAL A 31 11.43 -4.07 -7.39
CA VAL A 31 11.45 -2.74 -8.02
C VAL A 31 12.13 -1.74 -7.07
N GLY A 32 13.18 -1.07 -7.54
CA GLY A 32 13.89 -0.04 -6.76
C GLY A 32 14.45 -0.54 -5.43
N GLY A 33 14.92 -1.79 -5.38
CA GLY A 33 15.45 -2.43 -4.17
C GLY A 33 14.40 -2.93 -3.17
N ARG A 34 13.12 -3.05 -3.58
CA ARG A 34 12.02 -3.53 -2.73
C ARG A 34 11.40 -4.79 -3.31
N ILE A 35 11.12 -5.77 -2.46
CA ILE A 35 10.48 -7.02 -2.84
C ILE A 35 8.96 -6.94 -2.57
N TYR A 36 8.17 -7.26 -3.59
CA TYR A 36 6.71 -7.18 -3.60
C TYR A 36 6.13 -8.58 -3.79
N ASP A 37 5.59 -9.18 -2.74
CA ASP A 37 4.80 -10.42 -2.84
C ASP A 37 3.31 -10.09 -2.76
N SER A 38 2.56 -10.37 -3.83
CA SER A 38 1.12 -10.05 -3.86
C SER A 38 0.31 -10.77 -2.77
N SER A 39 0.77 -11.96 -2.33
CA SER A 39 0.11 -12.87 -1.40
C SER A 39 0.61 -12.73 0.04
N ASN A 40 1.90 -12.47 0.24
CA ASN A 40 2.51 -12.45 1.59
C ASN A 40 2.89 -11.05 2.12
N SER A 41 2.71 -9.99 1.32
CA SER A 41 3.08 -8.63 1.75
C SER A 41 2.09 -7.98 2.72
N LYS A 42 2.61 -7.08 3.56
CA LYS A 42 1.79 -6.18 4.39
C LYS A 42 1.70 -4.82 3.72
N CYS A 43 0.53 -4.18 3.82
CA CYS A 43 0.28 -2.86 3.27
C CYS A 43 0.56 -1.78 4.33
N CYS A 44 1.41 -0.80 3.99
CA CYS A 44 1.65 0.34 4.85
C CYS A 44 0.42 1.26 4.88
N HIS A 45 -0.08 1.57 6.08
CA HIS A 45 -1.21 2.48 6.28
C HIS A 45 -0.97 3.87 5.65
N GLN A 46 0.26 4.37 5.73
CA GLN A 46 0.58 5.75 5.36
C GLN A 46 0.80 5.97 3.86
N CYS A 47 1.53 5.07 3.18
CA CYS A 47 1.83 5.17 1.75
C CYS A 47 1.04 4.18 0.89
N ARG A 48 0.30 3.26 1.50
CA ARG A 48 -0.55 2.25 0.84
C ARG A 48 0.21 1.30 -0.09
N GLN A 49 1.53 1.27 0.03
CA GLN A 49 2.36 0.32 -0.71
C GLN A 49 2.44 -1.00 0.05
N LYS A 50 2.28 -2.09 -0.69
CA LYS A 50 2.56 -3.46 -0.23
C LYS A 50 4.06 -3.67 -0.19
N MET A 51 4.59 -4.21 0.91
CA MET A 51 6.02 -4.48 1.05
C MET A 51 6.23 -5.79 1.81
N LEU A 52 7.27 -6.54 1.45
CA LEU A 52 7.74 -7.71 2.19
C LEU A 52 8.72 -7.33 3.30
N ASP A 53 9.61 -6.39 3.01
CA ASP A 53 10.92 -6.38 3.67
C ASP A 53 10.87 -5.87 5.12
N PHE A 54 10.23 -4.73 5.41
CA PHE A 54 10.06 -4.28 6.80
C PHE A 54 8.84 -3.37 7.01
N VAL A 55 7.84 -3.92 7.71
CA VAL A 55 6.62 -3.24 8.12
C VAL A 55 6.40 -3.52 9.61
N VAL A 56 6.29 -2.47 10.42
CA VAL A 56 6.00 -2.58 11.86
C VAL A 56 4.49 -2.67 12.04
N SER A 57 4.03 -3.74 12.68
CA SER A 57 2.62 -3.94 13.02
C SER A 57 2.28 -3.29 14.37
N CYS A 58 1.10 -2.67 14.44
CA CYS A 58 0.55 -2.14 15.68
C CYS A 58 0.26 -3.28 16.68
N LYS A 59 0.66 -3.10 17.94
CA LYS A 59 0.42 -4.10 19.00
C LYS A 59 -0.86 -3.83 19.80
N ALA A 60 -1.55 -2.72 19.54
CA ALA A 60 -2.81 -2.36 20.18
C ALA A 60 -3.96 -3.36 19.93
N MET A 61 -4.80 -3.56 20.95
CA MET A 61 -6.09 -4.23 20.84
C MET A 61 -7.22 -3.19 20.78
N LYS A 62 -8.19 -3.34 19.87
CA LYS A 62 -9.40 -2.51 19.79
C LYS A 62 -10.64 -3.40 19.75
N LYS A 63 -11.58 -3.22 20.69
CA LYS A 63 -12.81 -4.03 20.79
C LYS A 63 -12.53 -5.54 20.76
N ASN A 64 -11.56 -5.99 21.57
CA ASN A 64 -11.09 -7.38 21.66
C ASN A 64 -10.52 -7.97 20.35
N LYS A 65 -10.11 -7.13 19.39
CA LYS A 65 -9.45 -7.56 18.15
C LYS A 65 -8.09 -6.87 18.00
N GLN A 66 -7.10 -7.61 17.52
CA GLN A 66 -5.78 -7.07 17.21
C GLN A 66 -5.88 -6.01 16.11
N TRP A 67 -5.26 -4.85 16.32
CA TRP A 67 -5.19 -3.82 15.30
C TRP A 67 -4.25 -4.23 14.17
N THR A 68 -4.71 -4.20 12.93
CA THR A 68 -3.98 -4.73 11.77
C THR A 68 -3.20 -3.66 11.00
N LEU A 69 -3.10 -2.43 11.55
CA LEU A 69 -2.33 -1.37 10.92
C LEU A 69 -0.84 -1.64 10.99
N ASN A 70 -0.18 -1.18 9.93
CA ASN A 70 1.13 -1.60 9.52
C ASN A 70 1.84 -0.37 8.93
N TYR A 71 3.10 -0.15 9.26
CA TYR A 71 3.85 1.03 8.80
C TYR A 71 5.23 0.64 8.28
N CYS A 72 5.61 1.13 7.09
CA CYS A 72 6.97 0.98 6.60
C CYS A 72 7.93 1.94 7.29
N HIS A 73 9.21 1.56 7.35
CA HIS A 73 10.26 2.33 8.02
C HIS A 73 10.37 3.77 7.55
N ILE A 74 10.24 4.02 6.25
CA ILE A 74 10.32 5.37 5.65
C ILE A 74 9.19 6.26 6.18
N CYS A 75 7.98 5.70 6.30
CA CYS A 75 6.84 6.48 6.78
C CYS A 75 6.96 6.76 8.27
N LEU A 76 7.40 5.81 9.08
CA LEU A 76 7.66 6.05 10.51
C LEU A 76 8.70 7.14 10.71
N LEU A 77 9.82 7.05 9.98
CA LEU A 77 10.91 8.01 10.11
C LEU A 77 10.48 9.41 9.63
N ASN A 78 10.09 9.54 8.36
CA ASN A 78 9.86 10.85 7.74
C ASN A 78 8.55 11.53 8.20
N ARG A 79 7.56 10.76 8.70
CA ARG A 79 6.28 11.36 9.13
C ARG A 79 6.19 11.53 10.63
N TYR A 80 6.81 10.65 11.41
CA TYR A 80 6.59 10.56 12.86
C TYR A 80 7.89 10.58 13.68
N SER A 81 9.06 10.71 13.06
CA SER A 81 10.38 10.64 13.72
C SER A 81 10.63 9.33 14.49
N GLU A 82 9.96 8.23 14.11
CA GLU A 82 10.09 6.92 14.76
C GLU A 82 10.95 5.97 13.92
N ARG A 83 11.97 5.35 14.53
CA ARG A 83 12.82 4.34 13.85
C ARG A 83 12.18 2.97 13.95
N ALA A 84 11.96 2.32 12.80
CA ALA A 84 11.26 1.03 12.72
C ALA A 84 11.89 -0.06 13.59
N GLU A 85 13.23 -0.09 13.63
CA GLU A 85 14.02 -1.07 14.37
C GLU A 85 13.78 -0.93 15.88
N LYS A 86 13.64 0.31 16.36
CA LYS A 86 13.36 0.60 17.78
C LYS A 86 11.93 0.28 18.14
N VAL A 87 10.96 0.62 17.28
CA VAL A 87 9.54 0.40 17.62
C VAL A 87 9.14 -1.08 17.50
N ALA A 88 9.83 -1.85 16.66
CA ALA A 88 9.55 -3.28 16.50
C ALA A 88 9.84 -4.08 17.79
N THR A 89 10.85 -3.67 18.57
CA THR A 89 11.23 -4.33 19.83
C THR A 89 10.30 -4.01 21.00
N LEU A 90 9.53 -2.93 20.92
CA LEU A 90 8.59 -2.51 21.97
C LEU A 90 7.34 -3.38 21.96
N ASN A 91 7.05 -4.10 23.04
CA ASN A 91 5.90 -5.02 23.13
C ASN A 91 4.54 -4.32 23.20
N ASP A 92 4.53 -3.07 23.57
CA ASP A 92 3.37 -2.21 23.80
C ASP A 92 3.30 -1.05 22.78
N TRP A 93 3.97 -1.18 21.63
CA TRP A 93 3.93 -0.11 20.63
C TRP A 93 2.53 0.07 20.02
N HIS A 94 1.93 1.21 20.31
CA HIS A 94 0.72 1.70 19.67
C HIS A 94 1.07 2.52 18.43
N CYS A 95 0.38 2.30 17.31
CA CYS A 95 0.66 3.06 16.10
C CYS A 95 0.18 4.52 16.20
N PRO A 96 0.64 5.43 15.30
CA PRO A 96 0.23 6.83 15.30
C PRO A 96 -1.29 7.02 15.21
N ASN A 97 -2.02 6.13 14.52
CA ASN A 97 -3.48 6.19 14.49
C ASN A 97 -4.10 5.90 15.86
N CYS A 98 -3.65 4.85 16.57
CA CYS A 98 -4.12 4.54 17.92
C CYS A 98 -3.85 5.67 18.92
N ARG A 99 -2.72 6.37 18.74
CA ARG A 99 -2.33 7.53 19.57
C ARG A 99 -3.03 8.83 19.17
N GLY A 100 -3.85 8.83 18.11
CA GLY A 100 -4.49 10.04 17.59
C GLY A 100 -3.56 11.01 16.84
N LEU A 101 -2.31 10.61 16.59
CA LEU A 101 -1.26 11.43 15.96
C LEU A 101 -1.13 11.22 14.44
N CYS A 102 -1.91 10.31 13.85
CA CYS A 102 -1.80 10.01 12.42
C CYS A 102 -2.16 11.23 11.55
N ASN A 103 -1.20 11.69 10.74
CA ASN A 103 -1.38 12.86 9.88
C ASN A 103 -1.84 12.49 8.45
N CYS A 104 -2.23 11.24 8.20
CA CYS A 104 -2.75 10.83 6.89
C CYS A 104 -4.12 11.47 6.62
N SER A 105 -4.45 11.68 5.34
CA SER A 105 -5.69 12.33 4.95
C SER A 105 -6.95 11.59 5.42
N PHE A 106 -6.91 10.26 5.49
CA PHE A 106 -8.04 9.44 5.92
C PHE A 106 -8.31 9.57 7.42
N CYS A 107 -7.26 9.45 8.24
CA CYS A 107 -7.40 9.57 9.69
C CYS A 107 -7.77 10.99 10.11
N ARG A 108 -7.22 12.02 9.44
CA ARG A 108 -7.62 13.40 9.72
C ARG A 108 -9.10 13.65 9.41
N LYS A 109 -9.60 13.13 8.29
CA LYS A 109 -11.04 13.20 7.97
C LYS A 109 -11.90 12.49 9.00
N GLU A 110 -11.49 11.30 9.46
CA GLU A 110 -12.18 10.56 10.54
C GLU A 110 -12.22 11.36 11.85
N GLN A 111 -11.19 12.18 12.11
CA GLN A 111 -11.12 13.09 13.25
C GLN A 111 -11.83 14.44 13.02
N GLY A 112 -12.50 14.66 11.87
CA GLY A 112 -13.13 15.94 11.53
C GLY A 112 -12.15 17.06 11.15
N LEU A 113 -10.89 16.73 10.88
CA LEU A 113 -9.83 17.68 10.54
C LEU A 113 -9.55 17.74 9.03
N ASN A 114 -9.17 18.92 8.54
CA ASN A 114 -8.78 19.09 7.14
C ASN A 114 -7.51 18.30 6.79
N PRO A 115 -7.43 17.62 5.63
CA PRO A 115 -6.22 16.96 5.18
C PRO A 115 -5.10 17.99 4.91
N LYS A 116 -3.86 17.67 5.28
CA LYS A 116 -2.70 18.58 5.14
C LYS A 116 -1.84 18.34 3.90
N GLY A 117 -2.21 17.38 3.05
CA GLY A 117 -1.45 17.04 1.84
C GLY A 117 -0.11 16.32 2.12
N ILE A 118 0.80 16.38 1.16
CA ILE A 118 2.13 15.75 1.23
C ILE A 118 3.11 16.77 1.83
N LEU A 119 3.45 16.60 3.10
CA LEU A 119 4.32 17.54 3.84
C LEU A 119 5.78 17.07 3.98
N SER A 120 6.11 15.86 3.54
CA SER A 120 7.46 15.30 3.74
C SER A 120 8.57 16.14 3.08
N HIS A 121 8.30 16.74 1.92
CA HIS A 121 9.27 17.62 1.25
C HIS A 121 9.42 18.96 1.98
N LYS A 122 8.30 19.54 2.43
CA LYS A 122 8.29 20.79 3.19
C LYS A 122 9.08 20.65 4.50
N ALA A 123 8.83 19.58 5.26
CA ALA A 123 9.56 19.32 6.51
C ALA A 123 11.07 19.26 6.30
N LYS A 124 11.52 18.50 5.28
CA LYS A 124 12.94 18.40 4.92
C LYS A 124 13.53 19.73 4.47
N ALA A 125 12.82 20.50 3.66
CA ALA A 125 13.25 21.82 3.21
C ALA A 125 13.39 22.82 4.38
N SER A 126 12.57 22.67 5.41
CA SER A 126 12.65 23.43 6.66
C SER A 126 13.74 22.92 7.64
N GLY A 127 14.54 21.92 7.26
CA GLY A 127 15.58 21.34 8.12
C GLY A 127 15.04 20.43 9.23
N LEU A 128 13.76 20.06 9.19
CA LEU A 128 13.11 19.24 10.21
C LEU A 128 13.22 17.75 9.88
N SER A 129 13.23 16.93 10.94
CA SER A 129 13.40 15.48 10.83
C SER A 129 12.14 14.77 10.35
N SER A 130 10.95 15.32 10.64
CA SER A 130 9.69 14.74 10.21
C SER A 130 8.54 15.73 10.02
N VAL A 131 7.46 15.22 9.41
CA VAL A 131 6.20 15.94 9.29
C VAL A 131 5.60 16.25 10.67
N SER A 132 5.65 15.34 11.64
CA SER A 132 5.13 15.61 12.98
C SER A 132 5.81 16.82 13.63
N GLU A 133 7.12 16.97 13.45
CA GLU A 133 7.88 18.12 13.96
C GLU A 133 7.44 19.42 13.25
N LEU A 134 7.31 19.39 11.93
CA LEU A 134 6.76 20.52 11.17
C LEU A 134 5.38 20.94 11.68
N LEU A 135 4.51 19.97 11.99
CA LEU A 135 3.17 20.24 12.47
C LEU A 135 3.11 20.79 13.89
N GLN A 136 4.14 20.55 14.71
CA GLN A 136 4.26 21.12 16.04
C GLN A 136 4.76 22.57 15.98
N VAL A 137 5.64 22.89 15.02
CA VAL A 137 6.16 24.25 14.83
C VAL A 137 5.14 25.17 14.13
N GLU A 138 4.36 24.65 13.19
CA GLU A 138 3.34 25.41 12.46
C GLU A 138 1.94 25.39 13.11
N GLY A 139 1.80 24.70 14.25
CA GLY A 139 0.56 24.53 15.00
C GLY A 139 0.37 25.58 16.07
#